data_AF-A0A925V7Y9-F1
#
_entry.id   AF-A0A925V7Y9-F1
#
_cell.length_a   1.000
_cell.length_b   1.000
_cell.length_c   1.000
_cell.angle_alpha   90.00
_cell.angle_beta   90.00
_cell.angle_gamma   90.00
#
_symmetry.space_group_name_H-M   'P 1'
#
loop_
_entity.id
_entity.type
_entity.pdbx_description
1 polymer ?
#
loop_
_entity_poly.entity_id
_entity_poly.type
_entity_poly.pdbx_seq_one_letter_code
_entity_poly.pdbx_strand_id
1 'polypeptide(L)' 'MREIKAAAWVFFEARGDDAVVVNEVSCTEPGCPPIETVIVLLRAGSPPRQVKVHKPAAEVSPDDLRAAFAAGA' A
#
# COMPACT_ATOMS: atom_id res chain seq x y z
N MET A 1 -5.09 -9.10 6.49
CA MET A 1 -3.86 -8.27 6.40
C MET A 1 -2.55 -9.02 6.09
N ARG A 2 -2.30 -10.26 6.56
CA ARG A 2 -1.01 -10.96 6.30
C ARG A 2 -0.69 -11.12 4.82
N GLU A 3 -1.70 -11.45 4.02
CA GLU A 3 -1.59 -11.61 2.56
C GLU A 3 -1.21 -10.31 1.84
N ILE A 4 -1.89 -9.20 2.17
CA ILE A 4 -1.58 -7.87 1.62
C ILE A 4 -0.15 -7.46 1.95
N LYS A 5 0.30 -7.69 3.19
CA LYS A 5 1.70 -7.42 3.57
C LYS A 5 2.67 -8.26 2.74
N ALA A 6 2.40 -9.55 2.54
CA ALA A 6 3.25 -10.41 1.71
C ALA A 6 3.28 -9.95 0.25
N ALA A 7 2.14 -9.64 -0.34
CA ALA A 7 2.04 -9.13 -1.71
C ALA A 7 2.78 -7.78 -1.85
N ALA A 8 2.57 -6.85 -0.90
CA ALA A 8 3.26 -5.57 -0.90
C ALA A 8 4.79 -5.73 -0.75
N TRP A 9 5.28 -6.66 0.07
CA TRP A 9 6.71 -6.98 0.14
C TRP A 9 7.28 -7.38 -1.21
N VAL A 10 6.55 -8.20 -1.97
CA VAL A 10 6.95 -8.61 -3.33
C VAL A 10 6.93 -7.44 -4.29
N PHE A 11 5.83 -6.67 -4.35
CA PHE A 11 5.69 -5.56 -5.29
C PHE A 11 6.63 -4.37 -5.01
N PHE A 12 6.98 -4.14 -3.75
CA PHE A 12 8.00 -3.15 -3.37
C PHE A 12 9.44 -3.65 -3.58
N GLU A 13 9.61 -4.93 -3.90
CA GLU A 13 10.92 -5.61 -3.90
C GLU A 13 11.66 -5.41 -2.56
N ALA A 14 10.92 -5.48 -1.45
CA ALA A 14 11.44 -5.29 -0.11
C ALA A 14 12.44 -6.39 0.28
N ARG A 15 13.52 -6.03 0.99
CA ARG A 15 14.63 -6.93 1.36
C ARG A 15 15.11 -6.64 2.79
N GLY A 16 15.70 -7.66 3.42
CA GLY A 16 16.42 -7.50 4.69
C GLY A 16 15.59 -6.79 5.75
N ASP A 17 16.11 -5.66 6.23
CA ASP A 17 15.53 -4.85 7.31
C ASP A 17 14.48 -3.83 6.83
N ASP A 18 14.05 -3.90 5.56
CA ASP A 18 12.95 -3.08 5.08
C ASP A 18 11.67 -3.34 5.89
N ALA A 19 10.88 -2.30 6.10
CA ALA A 19 9.59 -2.41 6.78
C ALA A 19 8.45 -2.01 5.84
N VAL A 20 7.43 -2.86 5.75
CA VAL A 20 6.18 -2.54 5.04
C VAL A 20 5.07 -2.27 6.06
N VAL A 21 4.57 -1.04 6.02
CA VAL A 21 3.47 -0.56 6.86
C VAL A 21 2.21 -0.49 6.01
N VAL A 22 1.09 -0.98 6.53
CA VAL A 22 -0.23 -0.91 5.89
C VAL A 22 -1.14 -0.19 6.86
N ASN A 23 -1.65 0.97 6.46
CA ASN A 23 -2.55 1.79 7.25
C ASN A 23 -3.83 2.07 6.47
N GLU A 24 -4.93 2.09 7.19
CA GLU A 24 -6.22 2.55 6.68
C GLU A 24 -6.43 4.00 7.16
N VAL A 25 -6.79 4.89 6.25
CA VAL A 25 -7.00 6.31 6.54
C VAL A 25 -8.29 6.79 5.90
N SER A 26 -8.92 7.79 6.49
CA SER A 26 -10.11 8.39 5.89
C SER A 26 -9.71 9.21 4.66
N CYS A 27 -10.29 8.91 3.51
CA CYS A 27 -10.13 9.72 2.31
C CYS A 27 -10.94 11.01 2.48
N THR A 28 -10.27 12.16 2.36
CA THR A 28 -10.90 13.48 2.54
C THR A 28 -11.28 14.14 1.21
N GLU A 29 -11.18 13.43 0.09
CA GLU A 29 -11.45 13.95 -1.24
C GLU A 29 -12.95 13.88 -1.61
N PRO A 30 -13.50 14.94 -2.24
CA PRO A 30 -14.89 14.92 -2.70
C PRO A 30 -15.15 13.80 -3.71
N GLY A 31 -16.06 12.89 -3.39
CA GLY A 31 -16.48 11.80 -4.28
C GLY A 31 -15.68 10.50 -4.16
N CYS A 32 -14.69 10.41 -3.26
CA CYS A 32 -14.01 9.16 -2.97
C CYS A 32 -14.75 8.34 -1.89
N PRO A 33 -14.55 7.00 -1.86
CA PRO A 33 -14.93 6.19 -0.71
C PRO A 33 -14.34 6.80 0.57
N PRO A 34 -15.03 6.74 1.71
CA PRO A 34 -14.59 7.44 2.92
C PRO A 34 -13.25 6.94 3.45
N ILE A 35 -12.73 5.82 2.94
CA ILE A 35 -11.58 5.09 3.46
C ILE A 35 -10.65 4.69 2.29
N GLU A 36 -9.35 4.90 2.46
CA GLU A 36 -8.30 4.38 1.60
C GLU A 36 -7.25 3.60 2.42
N THR A 37 -6.61 2.65 1.77
CA THR A 37 -5.46 1.92 2.32
C THR A 37 -4.18 2.50 1.75
N VAL A 38 -3.32 2.97 2.63
CA VAL A 38 -1.97 3.45 2.31
C VAL A 38 -0.96 2.38 2.71
N ILE A 39 -0.18 1.92 1.75
CA ILE A 39 0.92 0.98 1.98
C ILE A 39 2.24 1.68 1.75
N VAL A 40 3.14 1.62 2.74
CA VAL A 40 4.42 2.33 2.74
C VAL A 40 5.58 1.35 2.94
N LEU A 41 6.58 1.42 2.07
CA LEU A 41 7.90 0.84 2.26
C LEU A 41 8.81 1.85 2.95
N LEU A 42 9.37 1.45 4.08
CA LEU A 42 10.44 2.15 4.78
C LEU A 42 11.75 1.40 4.56
N ARG A 43 12.74 2.07 3.98
CA ARG A 43 14.09 1.56 3.76
C ARG A 43 15.09 2.53 4.38
N ALA A 44 16.04 2.01 5.16
CA ALA A 44 17.06 2.82 5.78
C ALA A 44 17.83 3.64 4.73
N GLY A 45 17.97 4.95 4.97
CA GLY A 45 18.68 5.85 4.07
C GLY A 45 17.96 6.18 2.75
N SER A 46 16.69 5.78 2.57
CA SER A 46 15.89 6.11 1.39
C SER A 46 14.59 6.82 1.78
N PRO A 47 14.05 7.72 0.94
CA PRO A 47 12.71 8.26 1.13
C PRO A 47 11.65 7.13 1.16
N PRO A 48 10.58 7.27 1.97
CA PRO A 48 9.47 6.31 1.96
C PRO A 48 8.85 6.20 0.57
N ARG A 49 8.60 4.98 0.11
CA ARG A 49 7.80 4.72 -1.09
C ARG A 49 6.41 4.31 -0.68
N GLN A 50 5.38 4.93 -1.25
CA GLN A 50 4.00 4.63 -0.88
C GLN A 50 3.14 4.35 -2.09
N VAL A 51 2.12 3.52 -1.89
CA VAL A 51 1.05 3.25 -2.84
C VAL A 51 -0.28 3.36 -2.10
N LYS A 52 -1.32 3.82 -2.79
CA LYS A 52 -2.65 4.03 -2.25
C LYS A 52 -3.67 3.18 -2.99
N VAL A 53 -4.62 2.60 -2.25
CA VAL A 53 -5.75 1.86 -2.79
C VAL A 53 -7.02 2.42 -2.16
N HIS A 54 -7.97 2.89 -2.97
CA HIS A 54 -9.23 3.51 -2.50
C HIS A 54 -10.25 2.46 -2.03
N LYS A 55 -9.86 1.65 -1.04
CA LYS A 55 -10.65 0.60 -0.40
C LYS A 55 -10.21 0.42 1.06
N PRO A 56 -11.06 -0.11 1.95
CA PRO A 56 -10.65 -0.56 3.27
C PRO A 56 -9.57 -1.65 3.19
N ALA A 57 -8.65 -1.68 4.17
CA ALA A 57 -7.51 -2.59 4.18
C ALA A 57 -7.94 -4.06 4.27
N ALA A 58 -9.16 -4.33 4.75
CA ALA A 58 -9.74 -5.66 4.76
C ALA A 58 -10.19 -6.14 3.37
N GLU A 59 -10.47 -5.23 2.45
CA GLU A 59 -11.01 -5.50 1.11
C GLU A 59 -9.96 -5.38 -0.01
N VAL A 60 -8.76 -4.91 0.33
CA VAL A 60 -7.64 -4.83 -0.64
C VAL A 60 -7.20 -6.23 -1.03
N SER A 61 -7.26 -6.52 -2.33
CA SER A 61 -6.74 -7.76 -2.92
C SER A 61 -5.33 -7.57 -3.47
N PRO A 62 -4.59 -8.67 -3.74
CA PRO A 62 -3.32 -8.61 -4.46
C PRO A 62 -3.43 -7.97 -5.85
N ASP A 63 -4.56 -8.14 -6.53
CA ASP A 63 -4.82 -7.52 -7.84
C ASP A 63 -4.99 -6.00 -7.74
N ASP A 64 -5.62 -5.51 -6.66
CA ASP A 64 -5.73 -4.08 -6.39
C ASP A 64 -4.34 -3.47 -6.14
N LEU A 65 -3.49 -4.16 -5.36
CA LEU A 65 -2.09 -3.77 -5.17
C LEU A 65 -1.36 -3.70 -6.51
N ARG A 66 -1.43 -4.77 -7.32
CA ARG A 66 -0.80 -4.82 -8.65
C ARG A 66 -1.25 -3.65 -9.53
N ALA A 67 -2.54 -3.35 -9.56
CA ALA A 67 -3.08 -2.22 -10.32
C ALA A 67 -2.55 -0.87 -9.79
N ALA A 68 -2.49 -0.69 -8.48
CA ALA A 68 -2.02 0.54 -7.87
C ALA A 68 -0.51 0.78 -8.11
N PHE A 69 0.31 -0.28 -8.11
CA PHE A 69 1.72 -0.20 -8.50
C PHE A 69 1.91 0.10 -9.99
N ALA A 70 1.03 -0.41 -10.86
CA ALA A 70 1.08 -0.11 -12.29
C ALA A 70 0.62 1.32 -12.63
N ALA A 71 -0.28 1.90 -11.83
CA ALA A 71 -0.82 3.25 -12.04
C ALA A 71 0.09 4.38 -11.50
N GLY A 72 1.08 4.05 -10.67
CA GLY A 72 1.96 5.02 -9.98
C GLY A 72 3.45 4.89 -10.29
N ALA A 73 3.80 4.32 -11.45
CA ALA A 73 5.16 4.30 -12.00
C ALA A 73 5.41 5.46 -12.95
#